data_AF-A0A6P4I9E5-F1
#
_entry.id   AF-A0A6P4I9E5-F1
#
_cell.length_a   1.000
_cell.length_b   1.000
_cell.length_c   1.000
_cell.angle_alpha   90.00
_cell.angle_beta   90.00
_cell.angle_gamma   90.00
#
_symmetry.space_group_name_H-M   'P 1'
#
loop_
_entity.id
_entity.type
_entity.pdbx_description
1 polymer ?
#
loop_
_entity_poly.entity_id
_entity_poly.type
_entity_poly.pdbx_seq_one_letter_code
_entity_poly.pdbx_strand_id
1 'polypeptide(L)'
;MLQDCHGAQNLTNRVPLLDDTQNYYVLDGFQNATHTNVKFKRKIETCDPYDIPFSTDTLKILWSFGDMDPNYESLKGHGKNRGVKSLHLLSPKFTQNSRDPYTRKIKNSEISIWDITVNNITVEPTMDTLYWCKIVRLPEFSNKQHIIGYEALLSHFGHLNSNIVHQMTLFECQTKSYPGSDPLSWDLWVRSSGTVCNSNLLTPRDWDSCSTPVAVWSPGSQGQFLPSHAGIPIGGVSGVKYYMLEIHYDNSNKKKMRFSSCGSFRISNTLHTQIAYL
;
A
#
# COMPACT_ATOMS: atom_id res chain seq x y z
N MET A 1 14.47 -20.17 28.18
CA MET A 1 15.63 -19.55 27.51
C MET A 1 15.32 -19.56 26.02
N LEU A 2 15.47 -18.43 25.31
CA LEU A 2 15.27 -18.38 23.86
C LEU A 2 16.46 -19.04 23.15
N GLN A 3 16.20 -19.80 22.10
CA GLN A 3 17.19 -20.60 21.37
C GLN A 3 17.15 -20.25 19.88
N ASP A 4 18.31 -20.22 19.24
CA ASP A 4 18.44 -20.12 17.79
C ASP A 4 18.31 -21.49 17.15
N CYS A 5 17.39 -21.61 16.20
CA CYS A 5 17.04 -22.87 15.55
C CYS A 5 16.76 -22.64 14.06
N HIS A 6 17.05 -23.64 13.23
CA HIS A 6 16.76 -23.61 11.80
C HIS A 6 15.76 -24.69 11.38
N GLY A 7 15.17 -24.51 10.20
CA GLY A 7 14.27 -25.49 9.60
C GLY A 7 15.03 -26.71 9.06
N ALA A 8 14.40 -27.88 9.09
CA ALA A 8 14.99 -29.10 8.50
C ALA A 8 14.99 -29.02 6.96
N GLN A 9 16.18 -29.09 6.35
CA GLN A 9 16.31 -29.19 4.89
C GLN A 9 15.72 -30.54 4.46
N ASN A 10 14.62 -30.53 3.67
CA ASN A 10 13.92 -31.70 3.11
C ASN A 10 12.87 -32.41 3.98
N LEU A 11 12.48 -31.86 5.13
CA LEU A 11 11.39 -32.42 5.93
C LEU A 11 10.35 -31.34 6.26
N THR A 12 9.10 -31.58 5.86
CA THR A 12 7.98 -30.71 6.20
C THR A 12 7.40 -31.10 7.56
N ASN A 13 6.83 -30.12 8.28
CA ASN A 13 6.15 -30.31 9.57
C ASN A 13 7.00 -30.96 10.68
N ARG A 14 8.30 -30.70 10.71
CA ARG A 14 9.16 -31.10 11.83
C ARG A 14 9.45 -29.93 12.77
N VAL A 15 9.78 -30.29 14.00
CA VAL A 15 10.28 -29.37 15.02
C VAL A 15 11.58 -28.72 14.49
N PRO A 16 11.77 -27.40 14.67
CA PRO A 16 13.02 -26.73 14.35
C PRO A 16 14.21 -27.43 15.02
N LEU A 17 15.33 -27.50 14.31
CA LEU A 17 16.56 -28.08 14.83
C LEU A 17 17.37 -26.97 15.50
N LEU A 18 17.92 -27.26 16.67
CA LEU A 18 18.85 -26.34 17.33
C LEU A 18 20.01 -26.01 16.39
N ASP A 19 20.33 -24.74 16.28
CA ASP A 19 21.43 -24.28 15.43
C ASP A 19 22.79 -24.49 16.12
N ASP A 20 23.73 -25.10 15.40
CA ASP A 20 25.10 -25.30 15.88
C ASP A 20 25.84 -23.95 15.99
N THR A 21 25.40 -22.94 15.22
CA THR A 21 25.97 -21.58 15.26
C THR A 21 24.90 -20.56 15.67
N GLN A 22 25.11 -19.91 16.82
CA GLN A 22 24.15 -18.94 17.35
C GLN A 22 24.40 -17.55 16.74
N ASN A 23 23.51 -17.12 15.84
CA ASN A 23 23.61 -15.86 15.09
C ASN A 23 22.61 -14.79 15.57
N TYR A 24 21.53 -15.21 16.23
CA TYR A 24 20.53 -14.33 16.83
C TYR A 24 20.81 -14.08 18.32
N TYR A 25 21.10 -12.83 18.67
CA TYR A 25 21.40 -12.43 20.05
C TYR A 25 20.23 -11.66 20.66
N VAL A 26 19.61 -12.24 21.68
CA VAL A 26 18.57 -11.56 22.46
C VAL A 26 19.17 -10.41 23.25
N LEU A 27 18.56 -9.23 23.11
CA LEU A 27 18.95 -7.99 23.79
C LEU A 27 18.03 -7.69 24.97
N ASP A 28 16.73 -7.96 24.81
CA ASP A 28 15.71 -7.71 25.81
C ASP A 28 14.49 -8.61 25.55
N GLY A 29 13.72 -8.91 26.59
CA GLY A 29 12.53 -9.72 26.48
C GLY A 29 11.63 -9.58 27.69
N PHE A 30 10.34 -9.35 27.45
CA PHE A 30 9.34 -9.33 28.50
C PHE A 30 8.02 -9.91 28.00
N GLN A 31 7.28 -10.52 28.91
CA GLN A 31 5.94 -11.01 28.67
C GLN A 31 4.97 -10.29 29.61
N ASN A 32 3.84 -9.87 29.07
CA ASN A 32 2.70 -9.42 29.86
C ASN A 32 1.49 -10.34 29.61
N ALA A 33 0.34 -10.04 30.21
CA ALA A 33 -0.86 -10.87 30.10
C ALA A 33 -1.38 -11.10 28.66
N THR A 34 -0.91 -10.32 27.68
CA THR A 34 -1.43 -10.35 26.30
C THR A 34 -0.34 -10.57 25.23
N HIS A 35 0.92 -10.23 25.52
CA HIS A 35 1.98 -10.20 24.52
C HIS A 35 3.32 -10.65 25.11
N THR A 36 4.09 -11.35 24.29
CA THR A 36 5.52 -11.57 24.48
C THR A 36 6.27 -10.65 23.53
N ASN A 37 7.15 -9.81 24.07
CA ASN A 37 8.02 -8.94 23.30
C ASN A 37 9.46 -9.45 23.41
N VAL A 38 10.13 -9.59 22.27
CA VAL A 38 11.53 -9.99 22.19
C VAL A 38 12.25 -9.02 21.29
N LYS A 39 13.35 -8.45 21.79
CA LYS A 39 14.27 -7.63 21.03
C LYS A 39 15.56 -8.42 20.84
N PHE A 40 16.00 -8.55 19.61
CA PHE A 40 17.24 -9.27 19.27
C PHE A 40 18.02 -8.51 18.20
N LYS A 41 19.27 -8.93 17.98
CA LYS A 41 20.12 -8.49 16.87
C LYS A 41 20.72 -9.69 16.15
N ARG A 42 20.95 -9.55 14.85
CA ARG A 42 21.66 -10.50 13.98
C ARG A 42 22.41 -9.68 12.93
N LYS A 43 23.52 -10.22 12.40
CA LYS A 43 24.22 -9.60 11.26
C LYS A 43 23.36 -9.71 9.98
N ILE A 44 23.56 -8.81 9.02
CA ILE A 44 22.87 -8.89 7.72
C ILE A 44 23.24 -10.19 6.99
N GLU A 45 24.52 -10.55 7.08
CA GLU A 45 25.08 -11.79 6.56
C GLU A 45 25.90 -12.46 7.68
N THR A 46 25.65 -13.74 7.91
CA THR A 46 26.22 -14.52 9.01
C THR A 46 27.24 -15.55 8.55
N CYS A 47 27.32 -15.82 7.25
CA CYS A 47 28.14 -16.86 6.62
C CYS A 47 27.80 -18.30 7.10
N ASP A 48 26.68 -18.46 7.80
CA ASP A 48 26.16 -19.75 8.23
C ASP A 48 25.30 -20.37 7.12
N PRO A 49 25.54 -21.63 6.73
CA PRO A 49 24.84 -22.29 5.63
C PRO A 49 23.33 -22.51 5.87
N TYR A 50 22.85 -22.45 7.11
CA TYR A 50 21.42 -22.61 7.44
C TYR A 50 20.65 -21.29 7.47
N ASP A 51 21.38 -20.18 7.35
CA ASP A 51 20.88 -18.85 7.60
C ASP A 51 20.59 -18.11 6.28
N ILE A 52 19.48 -17.40 6.23
CA ILE A 52 19.12 -16.61 5.03
C ILE A 52 19.76 -15.21 5.16
N PRO A 53 20.60 -14.77 4.20
CA PRO A 53 21.15 -13.42 4.21
C PRO A 53 20.04 -12.40 3.95
N PHE A 54 20.08 -11.27 4.66
CA PHE A 54 19.13 -10.18 4.42
C PHE A 54 19.59 -9.36 3.22
N SER A 55 18.82 -9.39 2.14
CA SER A 55 19.03 -8.57 0.95
C SER A 55 18.00 -7.43 0.87
N THR A 56 18.01 -6.70 -0.25
CA THR A 56 16.98 -5.73 -0.62
C THR A 56 15.65 -6.37 -1.02
N ASP A 57 15.64 -7.70 -1.20
CA ASP A 57 14.46 -8.44 -1.62
C ASP A 57 13.43 -8.59 -0.49
N THR A 58 12.26 -9.09 -0.87
CA THR A 58 11.18 -9.38 0.06
C THR A 58 11.51 -10.60 0.91
N LEU A 59 11.65 -10.40 2.22
CA LEU A 59 11.79 -11.48 3.20
C LEU A 59 10.41 -11.92 3.71
N LYS A 60 10.15 -13.23 3.73
CA LYS A 60 8.97 -13.79 4.40
C LYS A 60 9.31 -14.18 5.83
N ILE A 61 8.76 -13.46 6.80
CA ILE A 61 8.82 -13.84 8.21
C ILE A 61 7.69 -14.82 8.50
N LEU A 62 8.07 -16.01 8.94
CA LEU A 62 7.17 -17.02 9.47
C LEU A 62 7.06 -16.84 10.98
N TRP A 63 5.86 -16.99 11.52
CA TRP A 63 5.65 -16.97 12.95
C TRP A 63 4.66 -18.05 13.34
N SER A 64 4.81 -18.55 14.56
CA SER A 64 3.88 -19.46 15.19
C SER A 64 4.00 -19.39 16.70
N PHE A 65 2.92 -19.69 17.42
CA PHE A 65 2.95 -19.79 18.87
C PHE A 65 2.08 -20.95 19.37
N GLY A 66 2.44 -21.51 20.51
CA GLY A 66 1.67 -22.56 21.19
C GLY A 66 0.74 -21.96 22.25
N ASP A 67 -0.16 -22.79 22.78
CA ASP A 67 -1.06 -22.40 23.88
C ASP A 67 -0.33 -22.26 25.23
N MET A 68 0.86 -22.87 25.33
CA MET A 68 1.75 -22.81 26.48
C MET A 68 3.18 -22.59 25.98
N ASP A 69 4.03 -22.07 26.86
CA ASP A 69 5.44 -21.92 26.58
C ASP A 69 6.07 -23.29 26.25
N PRO A 70 6.74 -23.43 25.09
CA PRO A 70 7.25 -24.72 24.66
C PRO A 70 8.54 -25.08 25.40
N ASN A 71 8.66 -26.34 25.81
CA ASN A 71 9.96 -26.96 26.05
C ASN A 71 10.45 -27.53 24.71
N TYR A 72 11.75 -27.43 24.40
CA TYR A 72 12.33 -27.86 23.12
C TYR A 72 11.94 -29.30 22.76
N GLU A 73 11.94 -30.20 23.75
CA GLU A 73 11.58 -31.62 23.58
C GLU A 73 10.07 -31.86 23.37
N SER A 74 9.22 -30.86 23.62
CA SER A 74 7.75 -30.98 23.61
C SER A 74 7.06 -29.98 22.68
N LEU A 75 7.76 -29.50 21.65
CA LEU A 75 7.20 -28.59 20.64
C LEU A 75 6.07 -29.28 19.87
N LYS A 76 4.83 -29.06 20.33
CA LYS A 76 3.61 -29.47 19.63
C LYS A 76 3.40 -28.62 18.38
N GLY A 77 2.70 -29.17 17.40
CA GLY A 77 2.31 -28.43 16.20
C GLY A 77 1.46 -27.19 16.56
N HIS A 78 1.75 -26.06 15.93
CA HIS A 78 1.10 -24.77 16.17
C HIS A 78 -0.33 -24.65 15.61
N GLY A 79 -0.87 -25.68 14.95
CA GLY A 79 -2.22 -25.68 14.38
C GLY A 79 -2.50 -24.44 13.51
N LYS A 80 -3.52 -23.65 13.89
CA LYS A 80 -3.89 -22.38 13.25
C LYS A 80 -3.13 -21.16 13.78
N ASN A 81 -2.40 -21.27 14.89
CA ASN A 81 -1.63 -20.20 15.52
C ASN A 81 -0.29 -20.00 14.79
N ARG A 82 -0.38 -19.73 13.50
CA ARG A 82 0.75 -19.48 12.61
C ARG A 82 0.39 -18.47 11.55
N GLY A 83 1.41 -17.88 10.96
CA GLY A 83 1.23 -17.00 9.82
C GLY A 83 2.53 -16.71 9.10
N VAL A 84 2.40 -15.96 8.02
CA VAL A 84 3.50 -15.44 7.23
C VAL A 84 3.28 -13.95 7.04
N LYS A 85 4.37 -13.18 7.09
CA LYS A 85 4.38 -11.76 6.78
C LYS A 85 5.56 -11.44 5.87
N SER A 86 5.27 -10.90 4.70
CA SER A 86 6.29 -10.37 3.78
C SER A 86 6.76 -9.00 4.27
N LEU A 87 8.07 -8.77 4.30
CA LEU A 87 8.72 -7.54 4.73
C LEU A 87 9.88 -7.17 3.82
N HIS A 88 10.11 -5.87 3.65
CA HIS A 88 11.39 -5.34 3.19
C HIS A 88 12.14 -4.79 4.40
N LEU A 89 13.22 -5.46 4.81
CA LEU A 89 13.98 -5.09 6.00
C LEU A 89 14.93 -3.90 5.77
N LEU A 90 15.54 -3.84 4.57
CA LEU A 90 16.59 -2.86 4.25
C LEU A 90 16.08 -1.66 3.44
N SER A 91 14.86 -1.71 2.92
CA SER A 91 14.32 -0.60 2.12
C SER A 91 14.05 0.63 2.97
N PRO A 92 14.36 1.84 2.47
CA PRO A 92 14.06 3.08 3.18
C PRO A 92 12.55 3.21 3.35
N LYS A 93 12.10 3.35 4.60
CA LYS A 93 10.70 3.62 4.92
C LYS A 93 10.52 5.12 5.11
N PHE A 94 10.12 5.79 4.03
CA PHE A 94 9.59 7.14 4.15
C PHE A 94 8.19 7.02 4.76
N THR A 95 7.99 7.73 5.86
CA THR A 95 6.69 7.85 6.52
C THR A 95 6.48 9.32 6.83
N GLN A 96 5.22 9.73 7.00
CA GLN A 96 4.89 11.12 7.36
C GLN A 96 5.63 11.60 8.63
N ASN A 97 5.94 10.67 9.54
CA ASN A 97 6.64 10.93 10.81
C ASN A 97 8.07 10.37 10.84
N SER A 98 8.68 10.07 9.69
CA SER A 98 10.03 9.53 9.68
C SER A 98 10.96 10.53 10.36
N ARG A 99 11.83 10.04 11.25
CA ARG A 99 12.87 10.85 11.93
C ARG A 99 14.03 11.15 10.97
N ASP A 100 13.74 11.36 9.69
CA ASP A 100 14.75 11.89 8.79
C ASP A 100 15.04 13.34 9.25
N PRO A 101 16.29 13.68 9.58
CA PRO A 101 16.64 15.05 9.93
C PRO A 101 16.22 16.08 8.87
N TYR A 102 15.96 15.66 7.63
CA TYR A 102 15.43 16.50 6.56
C TYR A 102 13.88 16.55 6.49
N THR A 103 13.13 15.51 6.87
CA THR A 103 11.64 15.58 6.98
C THR A 103 11.18 16.45 8.14
N ARG A 104 12.04 16.68 9.14
CA ARG A 104 11.81 17.66 10.23
C ARG A 104 11.51 19.10 9.76
N LYS A 105 11.65 19.40 8.46
CA LYS A 105 11.37 20.72 7.89
C LYS A 105 9.90 20.98 7.59
N ILE A 106 9.10 19.97 7.22
CA ILE A 106 7.69 20.19 6.87
C ILE A 106 6.87 20.05 8.14
N LYS A 107 6.34 21.18 8.64
CA LYS A 107 5.43 21.14 9.79
C LYS A 107 4.12 20.48 9.38
N ASN A 108 3.50 19.70 10.26
CA ASN A 108 2.19 19.11 9.99
C ASN A 108 1.12 20.16 9.61
N SER A 109 1.28 21.40 10.06
CA SER A 109 0.41 22.54 9.67
C SER A 109 0.54 22.96 8.20
N GLU A 110 1.57 22.52 7.49
CA GLU A 110 1.85 22.83 6.08
C GLU A 110 1.44 21.68 5.14
N ILE A 111 0.88 20.60 5.69
CA ILE A 111 0.39 19.44 4.95
C ILE A 111 -1.12 19.61 4.73
N SER A 112 -1.51 19.63 3.47
CA SER A 112 -2.90 19.53 3.03
C SER A 112 -3.23 18.08 2.69
N ILE A 113 -4.48 17.70 2.93
CA ILE A 113 -5.00 16.36 2.65
C ILE A 113 -6.06 16.46 1.56
N TRP A 114 -5.94 15.63 0.54
CA TRP A 114 -6.95 15.44 -0.49
C TRP A 114 -7.41 13.97 -0.49
N ASP A 115 -8.62 13.75 0.04
CA ASP A 115 -9.26 12.44 0.04
C ASP A 115 -10.13 12.28 -1.20
N ILE A 116 -9.79 11.26 -2.00
CA ILE A 116 -10.49 10.89 -3.24
C ILE A 116 -11.32 9.66 -2.93
N THR A 117 -12.64 9.75 -3.08
CA THR A 117 -13.54 8.65 -2.70
C THR A 117 -14.40 8.15 -3.86
N VAL A 118 -14.58 6.83 -3.92
CA VAL A 118 -15.51 6.16 -4.83
C VAL A 118 -16.52 5.37 -4.00
N ASN A 119 -17.80 5.66 -4.25
CA ASN A 119 -18.91 5.15 -3.46
C ASN A 119 -19.92 4.41 -4.34
N ASN A 120 -20.71 3.54 -3.72
CA ASN A 120 -21.85 2.83 -4.32
C ASN A 120 -21.49 1.95 -5.53
N ILE A 121 -20.40 1.19 -5.45
CA ILE A 121 -20.01 0.24 -6.49
C ILE A 121 -20.69 -1.10 -6.25
N THR A 122 -21.25 -1.67 -7.32
CA THR A 122 -21.78 -3.03 -7.31
C THR A 122 -20.97 -3.89 -8.28
N VAL A 123 -20.40 -4.97 -7.78
CA VAL A 123 -19.77 -6.01 -8.58
C VAL A 123 -20.76 -7.15 -8.69
N GLU A 124 -21.18 -7.47 -9.91
CA GLU A 124 -22.13 -8.56 -10.16
C GLU A 124 -21.41 -9.92 -10.25
N PRO A 125 -22.08 -11.05 -9.94
CA PRO A 125 -21.49 -12.39 -10.04
C PRO A 125 -20.94 -12.76 -11.42
N THR A 126 -21.49 -12.15 -12.47
CA THR A 126 -21.08 -12.36 -13.87
C THR A 126 -19.82 -11.59 -14.26
N MET A 127 -19.38 -10.65 -13.43
CA MET A 127 -18.17 -9.86 -13.64
C MET A 127 -17.02 -10.55 -12.92
N ASP A 128 -16.19 -11.30 -13.64
CA ASP A 128 -14.97 -11.89 -13.07
C ASP A 128 -13.94 -10.80 -12.71
N THR A 129 -13.92 -9.70 -13.48
CA THR A 129 -13.13 -8.50 -13.23
C THR A 129 -13.95 -7.24 -13.52
N LEU A 130 -13.77 -6.20 -12.71
CA LEU A 130 -14.35 -4.88 -12.93
C LEU A 130 -13.27 -3.81 -12.77
N TYR A 131 -13.05 -3.01 -13.82
CA TYR A 131 -12.29 -1.77 -13.75
C TYR A 131 -13.27 -0.61 -13.68
N TRP A 132 -13.27 0.13 -12.57
CA TRP A 132 -14.13 1.28 -12.35
C TRP A 132 -13.34 2.56 -12.41
N CYS A 133 -13.73 3.48 -13.29
CA CYS A 133 -13.06 4.75 -13.50
C CYS A 133 -13.93 5.89 -13.00
N LYS A 134 -13.32 6.79 -12.24
CA LYS A 134 -13.96 7.99 -11.71
C LYS A 134 -13.08 9.22 -11.96
N ILE A 135 -13.61 10.17 -12.72
CA ILE A 135 -12.99 11.50 -12.84
C ILE A 135 -13.22 12.28 -11.55
N VAL A 136 -12.15 12.89 -11.07
CA VAL A 136 -12.13 13.76 -9.88
C VAL A 136 -11.39 15.05 -10.21
N ARG A 137 -11.77 16.12 -9.51
CA ARG A 137 -11.14 17.44 -9.66
C ARG A 137 -10.20 17.68 -8.49
N LEU A 138 -9.03 18.22 -8.81
CA LEU A 138 -8.09 18.69 -7.80
C LEU A 138 -8.73 19.83 -6.97
N PRO A 139 -8.52 19.87 -5.64
CA PRO A 139 -8.93 21.02 -4.85
C PRO A 139 -8.33 22.31 -5.37
N GLU A 140 -9.04 23.42 -5.24
CA GLU A 140 -8.54 24.71 -5.72
C GLU A 140 -7.42 25.21 -4.82
N PHE A 141 -6.23 25.34 -5.41
CA PHE A 141 -5.05 25.87 -4.75
C PHE A 141 -4.67 27.20 -5.37
N SER A 142 -4.41 28.21 -4.53
CA SER A 142 -3.93 29.53 -4.99
C SER A 142 -2.52 29.45 -5.61
N ASN A 143 -1.74 28.45 -5.20
CA ASN A 143 -0.36 28.24 -5.60
C ASN A 143 -0.13 26.77 -5.98
N LYS A 144 0.93 26.52 -6.76
CA LYS A 144 1.42 25.17 -7.05
C LYS A 144 1.79 24.45 -5.75
N GLN A 145 1.41 23.18 -5.64
CA GLN A 145 1.75 22.32 -4.51
C GLN A 145 2.52 21.07 -5.00
N HIS A 146 2.98 20.26 -4.06
CA HIS A 146 3.65 18.99 -4.34
C HIS A 146 3.03 17.86 -3.51
N ILE A 147 2.66 16.75 -4.15
CA ILE A 147 2.34 15.50 -3.46
C ILE A 147 3.64 14.99 -2.83
N ILE A 148 3.57 14.68 -1.53
CA ILE A 148 4.69 14.14 -0.73
C ILE A 148 4.42 12.71 -0.28
N GLY A 149 3.20 12.22 -0.49
CA GLY A 149 2.86 10.83 -0.28
C GLY A 149 1.38 10.55 -0.46
N TYR A 150 1.04 9.28 -0.48
CA TYR A 150 -0.31 8.81 -0.60
C TYR A 150 -0.52 7.49 0.13
N GLU A 151 -1.76 7.24 0.51
CA GLU A 151 -2.19 6.04 1.23
C GLU A 151 -3.55 5.57 0.67
N ALA A 152 -3.81 4.27 0.72
CA ALA A 152 -5.14 3.74 0.42
C ALA A 152 -6.02 3.78 1.67
N LEU A 153 -7.22 4.32 1.51
CA LEU A 153 -8.30 4.28 2.48
C LEU A 153 -9.27 3.17 2.05
N LEU A 154 -9.08 1.98 2.60
CA LEU A 154 -9.98 0.85 2.37
C LEU A 154 -10.98 0.75 3.52
N SER A 155 -12.22 0.41 3.20
CA SER A 155 -13.19 0.09 4.25
C SER A 155 -12.79 -1.18 5.00
N HIS A 156 -13.35 -1.39 6.19
CA HIS A 156 -13.14 -2.62 6.97
C HIS A 156 -13.43 -3.89 6.15
N PHE A 157 -14.41 -3.84 5.24
CA PHE A 157 -14.71 -4.94 4.32
C PHE A 157 -13.61 -5.14 3.28
N GLY A 158 -13.02 -4.07 2.75
CA GLY A 158 -11.85 -4.12 1.87
C GLY A 158 -10.62 -4.70 2.56
N HIS A 159 -10.43 -4.45 3.86
CA HIS A 159 -9.36 -5.08 4.63
C HIS A 159 -9.61 -6.57 4.91
N LEU A 160 -10.84 -6.95 5.26
CA LEU A 160 -11.21 -8.36 5.51
C LEU A 160 -11.22 -9.21 4.23
N ASN A 161 -11.49 -8.59 3.09
CA ASN A 161 -11.45 -9.21 1.77
C ASN A 161 -10.40 -8.52 0.90
N SER A 162 -9.17 -8.46 1.39
CA SER A 162 -8.01 -7.77 0.79
C SER A 162 -7.69 -8.16 -0.66
N ASN A 163 -8.37 -9.17 -1.20
CA ASN A 163 -8.19 -9.64 -2.56
C ASN A 163 -9.24 -9.06 -3.53
N ILE A 164 -10.29 -8.39 -3.05
CA ILE A 164 -11.31 -7.82 -3.95
C ILE A 164 -10.78 -6.57 -4.61
N VAL A 165 -10.29 -5.58 -3.85
CA VAL A 165 -9.61 -4.42 -4.45
C VAL A 165 -8.19 -4.85 -4.77
N HIS A 166 -7.96 -5.22 -6.03
CA HIS A 166 -6.68 -5.75 -6.49
C HIS A 166 -5.67 -4.66 -6.82
N GLN A 167 -6.15 -3.52 -7.31
CA GLN A 167 -5.30 -2.37 -7.62
C GLN A 167 -6.13 -1.08 -7.63
N MET A 168 -5.48 0.02 -7.25
CA MET A 168 -5.98 1.37 -7.47
C MET A 168 -4.88 2.22 -8.12
N THR A 169 -5.25 3.01 -9.13
CA THR A 169 -4.31 3.92 -9.79
C THR A 169 -4.97 5.28 -9.98
N LEU A 170 -4.28 6.35 -9.60
CA LEU A 170 -4.67 7.73 -9.89
C LEU A 170 -3.86 8.24 -11.07
N PHE A 171 -4.52 8.67 -12.13
CA PHE A 171 -3.91 9.21 -13.34
C PHE A 171 -4.18 10.71 -13.48
N GLU A 172 -3.20 11.45 -13.98
CA GLU A 172 -3.40 12.81 -14.50
C GLU A 172 -4.08 12.79 -15.87
N CYS A 173 -5.07 13.67 -16.06
CA CYS A 173 -5.81 13.81 -17.30
C CYS A 173 -5.46 15.10 -18.06
N GLN A 174 -5.34 15.01 -19.37
CA GLN A 174 -5.08 16.15 -20.24
C GLN A 174 -6.37 16.64 -20.91
N THR A 175 -6.88 17.79 -20.50
CA THR A 175 -8.20 18.31 -20.95
C THR A 175 -8.24 18.85 -22.37
N LYS A 176 -7.09 18.98 -23.04
CA LYS A 176 -6.96 19.48 -24.42
C LYS A 176 -6.26 18.45 -25.32
N SER A 177 -6.66 17.20 -25.21
CA SER A 177 -5.93 16.10 -25.86
C SER A 177 -6.20 15.97 -27.35
N TYR A 178 -7.38 16.39 -27.83
CA TYR A 178 -7.70 16.27 -29.26
C TYR A 178 -8.74 17.33 -29.73
N PRO A 179 -8.76 17.66 -31.04
CA PRO A 179 -9.77 18.57 -31.60
C PRO A 179 -11.18 18.01 -31.41
N GLY A 180 -12.04 18.75 -30.68
CA GLY A 180 -13.42 18.35 -30.38
C GLY A 180 -13.68 17.95 -28.93
N SER A 181 -12.65 17.84 -28.08
CA SER A 181 -12.84 17.71 -26.63
C SER A 181 -13.53 18.95 -26.07
N ASP A 182 -14.67 18.80 -25.41
CA ASP A 182 -15.37 19.89 -24.74
C ASP A 182 -14.85 20.05 -23.28
N PRO A 183 -14.20 21.17 -22.93
CA PRO A 183 -13.72 21.40 -21.57
C PRO A 183 -14.81 21.35 -20.50
N LEU A 184 -16.06 21.69 -20.84
CA LEU A 184 -17.19 21.69 -19.89
C LEU A 184 -17.61 20.28 -19.49
N SER A 185 -17.33 19.28 -20.33
CA SER A 185 -17.68 17.88 -20.07
C SER A 185 -16.93 17.30 -18.85
N TRP A 186 -15.73 17.80 -18.55
CA TRP A 186 -14.94 17.34 -17.40
C TRP A 186 -15.64 17.58 -16.05
N ASP A 187 -16.23 18.76 -15.86
CA ASP A 187 -16.97 19.06 -14.63
C ASP A 187 -18.25 18.21 -14.49
N LEU A 188 -18.83 17.76 -15.61
CA LEU A 188 -19.95 16.81 -15.58
C LEU A 188 -19.48 15.42 -15.13
N TRP A 189 -18.34 14.94 -15.62
CA TRP A 189 -17.77 13.64 -15.20
C TRP A 189 -17.30 13.65 -13.73
N VAL A 190 -16.84 14.79 -13.23
CA VAL A 190 -16.55 14.93 -11.78
C VAL A 190 -17.80 14.69 -10.94
N ARG A 191 -18.99 15.11 -11.39
CA ARG A 191 -20.26 14.90 -10.67
C ARG A 191 -20.80 13.47 -10.78
N SER A 192 -20.26 12.64 -11.69
CA SER A 192 -20.98 11.48 -12.23
C SER A 192 -20.89 10.11 -11.53
N SER A 193 -20.51 9.87 -10.28
CA SER A 193 -20.28 8.48 -9.74
C SER A 193 -19.23 7.56 -10.44
N GLY A 194 -18.93 7.77 -11.73
CA GLY A 194 -17.97 6.99 -12.52
C GLY A 194 -18.64 6.00 -13.47
N THR A 195 -17.83 5.20 -14.17
CA THR A 195 -18.30 4.16 -15.09
C THR A 195 -17.26 3.05 -15.21
N VAL A 196 -17.60 1.97 -15.91
CA VAL A 196 -16.66 0.91 -16.27
C VAL A 196 -15.60 1.48 -17.22
N CYS A 197 -14.31 1.32 -16.92
CA CYS A 197 -13.22 1.91 -17.71
C CYS A 197 -13.19 1.43 -19.17
N ASN A 198 -13.35 0.13 -19.39
CA ASN A 198 -13.11 -0.51 -20.69
C ASN A 198 -14.39 -0.68 -21.54
N SER A 199 -15.30 0.29 -21.50
CA SER A 199 -16.56 0.24 -22.25
C SER A 199 -16.59 1.25 -23.38
N ASN A 200 -16.63 0.76 -24.63
CA ASN A 200 -16.77 1.62 -25.81
C ASN A 200 -18.10 2.43 -25.86
N LEU A 201 -19.09 2.02 -25.07
CA LEU A 201 -20.40 2.66 -25.03
C LEU A 201 -20.54 3.65 -23.87
N LEU A 202 -19.88 3.37 -22.74
CA LEU A 202 -20.06 4.13 -21.51
C LEU A 202 -18.90 5.07 -21.19
N THR A 203 -17.69 4.77 -21.67
CA THR A 203 -16.48 5.55 -21.39
C THR A 203 -16.30 6.63 -22.46
N PRO A 204 -16.28 7.92 -22.08
CA PRO A 204 -15.94 8.99 -23.00
C PRO A 204 -14.50 8.85 -23.50
N ARG A 205 -14.28 9.07 -24.80
CA ARG A 205 -12.94 9.04 -25.42
C ARG A 205 -11.94 10.00 -24.77
N ASP A 206 -12.41 11.11 -24.20
CA ASP A 206 -11.58 12.06 -23.46
C ASP A 206 -10.86 11.42 -22.26
N TRP A 207 -11.37 10.32 -21.71
CA TRP A 207 -10.73 9.65 -20.58
C TRP A 207 -9.46 8.91 -21.00
N ASP A 208 -9.26 8.62 -22.29
CA ASP A 208 -8.01 8.08 -22.84
C ASP A 208 -6.81 9.04 -22.62
N SER A 209 -7.10 10.33 -22.36
CA SER A 209 -6.07 11.32 -22.01
C SER A 209 -5.49 11.12 -20.60
N CYS A 210 -6.15 10.31 -19.76
CA CYS A 210 -5.75 10.04 -18.39
C CYS A 210 -4.75 8.89 -18.36
N SER A 211 -3.46 9.18 -18.62
CA SER A 211 -2.44 8.15 -18.88
C SER A 211 -1.21 8.22 -17.97
N THR A 212 -1.00 9.33 -17.26
CA THR A 212 0.20 9.51 -16.41
C THR A 212 -0.13 9.15 -14.96
N PRO A 213 0.36 8.02 -14.42
CA PRO A 213 0.06 7.60 -13.05
C PRO A 213 0.82 8.47 -12.03
N VAL A 214 0.12 8.95 -11.00
CA VAL A 214 0.69 9.72 -9.89
C VAL A 214 0.63 9.01 -8.55
N ALA A 215 -0.27 8.03 -8.40
CA ALA A 215 -0.36 7.18 -7.23
C ALA A 215 -0.84 5.79 -7.63
N VAL A 216 -0.19 4.74 -7.12
CA VAL A 216 -0.55 3.34 -7.35
C VAL A 216 -0.58 2.59 -6.03
N TRP A 217 -1.63 1.80 -5.81
CA TRP A 217 -1.75 0.94 -4.65
C TRP A 217 -2.20 -0.47 -5.06
N SER A 218 -1.63 -1.47 -4.38
CA SER A 218 -1.98 -2.88 -4.52
C SER A 218 -1.93 -3.56 -3.14
N PRO A 219 -2.58 -4.72 -2.95
CA PRO A 219 -2.55 -5.48 -1.71
C PRO A 219 -1.14 -5.67 -1.15
N GLY A 220 -0.97 -5.35 0.13
CA GLY A 220 0.33 -5.37 0.83
C GLY A 220 1.06 -4.02 0.83
N SER A 221 0.69 -3.07 -0.02
CA SER A 221 1.20 -1.70 0.03
C SER A 221 0.59 -0.93 1.21
N GLN A 222 1.42 -0.15 1.91
CA GLN A 222 0.97 0.80 2.94
C GLN A 222 0.76 2.21 2.36
N GLY A 223 0.88 2.36 1.04
CA GLY A 223 1.08 3.66 0.40
C GLY A 223 2.56 3.95 0.16
N GLN A 224 2.85 5.15 -0.33
CA GLN A 224 4.20 5.61 -0.59
C GLN A 224 4.35 7.05 -0.14
N PHE A 225 5.41 7.33 0.61
CA PHE A 225 5.86 8.69 0.88
C PHE A 225 7.18 8.94 0.16
N LEU A 226 7.36 10.18 -0.28
CA LEU A 226 8.55 10.61 -0.99
C LEU A 226 9.60 11.14 0.00
N PRO A 227 10.89 11.13 -0.38
CA PRO A 227 11.93 11.81 0.37
C PRO A 227 11.60 13.30 0.58
N SER A 228 12.13 13.87 1.66
CA SER A 228 11.93 15.28 2.05
C SER A 228 12.29 16.33 0.99
N HIS A 229 13.10 15.97 0.01
CA HIS A 229 13.56 16.84 -1.08
C HIS A 229 12.85 16.57 -2.42
N ALA A 230 11.85 15.69 -2.46
CA ALA A 230 11.15 15.28 -3.68
C ALA A 230 9.64 15.35 -3.51
N GLY A 231 8.94 15.59 -4.62
CA GLY A 231 7.49 15.71 -4.62
C GLY A 231 6.93 15.89 -6.03
N ILE A 232 5.72 15.38 -6.24
CA ILE A 232 5.07 15.39 -7.55
C ILE A 232 4.26 16.69 -7.68
N PRO A 233 4.53 17.53 -8.69
CA PRO A 233 3.87 18.84 -8.82
C PRO A 233 2.37 18.70 -9.11
N ILE A 234 1.54 19.43 -8.35
CA ILE A 234 0.09 19.51 -8.58
C ILE A 234 -0.41 20.95 -8.53
N GLY A 235 -1.44 21.25 -9.31
CA GLY A 235 -2.03 22.58 -9.40
C GLY A 235 -1.09 23.64 -9.99
N GLY A 236 -1.38 24.91 -9.72
CA GLY A 236 -0.73 26.04 -10.38
C GLY A 236 -1.33 26.35 -11.77
N VAL A 237 -0.85 27.42 -12.39
CA VAL A 237 -1.44 28.00 -13.62
C VAL A 237 -1.43 27.01 -14.80
N SER A 238 -0.38 26.19 -14.89
CA SER A 238 -0.20 25.18 -15.94
C SER A 238 -0.45 23.74 -15.46
N GLY A 239 -0.91 23.56 -14.22
CA GLY A 239 -1.10 22.23 -13.64
C GLY A 239 -2.36 21.53 -14.14
N VAL A 240 -2.34 20.20 -14.03
CA VAL A 240 -3.49 19.35 -14.32
C VAL A 240 -4.60 19.59 -13.29
N LYS A 241 -5.84 19.75 -13.76
CA LYS A 241 -7.03 20.01 -12.93
C LYS A 241 -7.85 18.76 -12.63
N TYR A 242 -7.81 17.77 -13.52
CA TYR A 242 -8.63 16.57 -13.44
C TYR A 242 -7.76 15.34 -13.40
N TYR A 243 -8.19 14.38 -12.59
CA TYR A 243 -7.53 13.11 -12.41
C TYR A 243 -8.56 12.00 -12.59
N MET A 244 -8.10 10.83 -12.97
CA MET A 244 -8.93 9.63 -13.06
C MET A 244 -8.46 8.63 -12.03
N LEU A 245 -9.34 8.27 -11.10
CA LEU A 245 -9.14 7.13 -10.22
C LEU A 245 -9.70 5.89 -10.89
N GLU A 246 -8.81 4.96 -11.24
CA GLU A 246 -9.14 3.61 -11.68
C GLU A 246 -9.02 2.65 -10.51
N ILE A 247 -10.04 1.83 -10.28
CA ILE A 247 -10.03 0.76 -9.29
C ILE A 247 -10.32 -0.57 -9.99
N HIS A 248 -9.39 -1.51 -9.86
CA HIS A 248 -9.54 -2.87 -10.31
C HIS A 248 -10.09 -3.74 -9.19
N TYR A 249 -11.30 -4.26 -9.38
CA TYR A 249 -11.93 -5.26 -8.54
C TYR A 249 -11.77 -6.66 -9.17
N ASP A 250 -11.20 -7.59 -8.41
CA ASP A 250 -11.13 -9.01 -8.75
C ASP A 250 -12.28 -9.76 -8.03
N ASN A 251 -13.09 -10.48 -8.80
CA ASN A 251 -14.22 -11.27 -8.32
C ASN A 251 -14.09 -12.74 -8.74
N SER A 252 -12.90 -13.32 -8.57
CA SER A 252 -12.65 -14.76 -8.71
C SER A 252 -13.67 -15.68 -8.02
N ASN A 253 -14.31 -15.22 -6.94
CA ASN A 253 -15.32 -15.98 -6.20
C ASN A 253 -16.75 -15.87 -6.76
N LYS A 254 -16.97 -15.06 -7.81
CA LYS A 254 -18.26 -14.85 -8.48
C LYS A 254 -19.40 -14.49 -7.54
N LYS A 255 -19.13 -13.60 -6.59
CA LYS A 255 -20.12 -13.13 -5.61
C LYS A 255 -20.65 -11.76 -5.98
N LYS A 256 -21.92 -11.51 -5.69
CA LYS A 256 -22.49 -10.17 -5.75
C LYS A 256 -21.95 -9.39 -4.56
N MET A 257 -21.35 -8.23 -4.81
CA MET A 257 -20.77 -7.38 -3.77
C MET A 257 -21.25 -5.95 -3.96
N ARG A 258 -21.64 -5.31 -2.86
CA ARG A 258 -22.05 -3.91 -2.84
C ARG A 258 -21.19 -3.16 -1.84
N PHE A 259 -20.63 -2.05 -2.31
CA PHE A 259 -19.68 -1.26 -1.56
C PHE A 259 -20.22 0.15 -1.35
N SER A 260 -20.44 0.54 -0.10
CA SER A 260 -20.78 1.94 0.23
C SER A 260 -19.57 2.85 0.01
N SER A 261 -18.38 2.39 0.40
CA SER A 261 -17.06 2.97 0.09
C SER A 261 -16.04 1.83 0.09
N CYS A 262 -15.28 1.63 -0.99
CA CYS A 262 -14.30 0.53 -1.05
C CYS A 262 -12.94 0.85 -1.64
N GLY A 263 -12.82 1.92 -2.42
CA GLY A 263 -11.52 2.41 -2.87
C GLY A 263 -11.49 3.91 -2.71
N SER A 264 -10.55 4.37 -1.91
CA SER A 264 -10.31 5.80 -1.71
C SER A 264 -8.81 6.02 -1.55
N PHE A 265 -8.30 7.12 -2.08
CA PHE A 265 -6.92 7.54 -1.86
C PHE A 265 -6.91 8.72 -0.91
N ARG A 266 -5.95 8.71 0.02
CA ARG A 266 -5.54 9.90 0.76
C ARG A 266 -4.25 10.42 0.14
N ILE A 267 -4.29 11.61 -0.44
CA ILE A 267 -3.12 12.30 -0.97
C ILE A 267 -2.67 13.34 0.06
N SER A 268 -1.39 13.33 0.41
CA SER A 268 -0.75 14.35 1.24
C SER A 268 0.09 15.28 0.37
N ASN A 269 -0.15 16.59 0.48
CA ASN A 269 0.54 17.59 -0.34
C ASN A 269 0.96 18.83 0.45
N THR A 270 1.95 19.56 -0.05
CA THR A 270 2.49 20.76 0.61
C THR A 270 2.91 21.86 -0.38
N LEU A 271 2.97 23.10 0.12
CA LEU A 271 3.49 24.28 -0.57
C LEU A 271 5.02 24.41 -0.48
N HIS A 272 5.70 23.56 0.29
CA HIS A 272 7.13 23.70 0.59
C HIS A 272 7.98 23.77 -0.69
N THR A 273 8.83 24.81 -0.78
CA THR A 273 9.51 25.23 -2.02
C THR A 273 10.88 24.59 -2.26
N GLN A 274 11.41 23.81 -1.31
CA GLN A 274 12.71 23.13 -1.44
C GLN A 274 12.61 21.73 -2.09
N ILE A 275 11.49 21.44 -2.74
CA ILE A 275 11.23 20.15 -3.38
C ILE A 275 11.73 20.19 -4.83
N ALA A 276 12.62 19.26 -5.19
CA ALA A 276 13.02 19.02 -6.57
C ALA A 276 11.96 18.19 -7.30
N TYR A 277 11.78 18.48 -8.59
CA TYR A 277 10.87 17.75 -9.46
C TYR A 277 11.51 16.44 -9.91
N LEU A 278 10.74 15.35 -9.89
CA LEU A 278 11.08 14.08 -10.53
C LEU A 278 10.62 14.10 -11.99
#